data_AF-A0A8C9EZT1-F1
#
_entry.id   AF-A0A8C9EZT1-F1
#
_cell.length_a   1.000
_cell.length_b   1.000
_cell.length_c   1.000
_cell.angle_alpha   90.00
_cell.angle_beta   90.00
_cell.angle_gamma   90.00
#
_symmetry.space_group_name_H-M   'P 1'
#
loop_
_entity.id
_entity.type
_entity.pdbx_description
1 polymer ?
#
loop_
_entity_poly.entity_id
_entity_poly.type
_entity_poly.pdbx_seq_one_letter_code
_entity_poly.pdbx_strand_id
1 'polypeptide(L)'
;EKFQAIKPCSGRKVVAPDRSNMLHYYLRVVDIHMFKEPNEINKQQHHTDKYYNPKLIVRRGQPFQIQIDFSRPYEPEKDQIWLEYLIGRYPQPNKGTYIPILIGDVLKPGEWGAKITYRENNSIRLSIMSSATCIIGKFRLYVAIWTPYGIIRTHRNSSTDTYILFNPWCQLDAVYLDDEKEREEYVLNDIGVVFHGDVNEVKLRSWSYGQINSKDDNGVLAGSWDNLYAYGVPPSAWTGSVDILLEYYSSKQPVRYGQCWVFAGVFNTFLRCLGIPARLVTNYSSAHDNNANLQLDFFLDDEGQVDNKLTKDSIW
;
A
#
# COMPACT_ATOMS: atom_id res chain seq x y z
N GLU A 1 -61.75 40.30 -45.76
CA GLU A 1 -62.03 41.12 -44.55
C GLU A 1 -60.73 41.48 -43.81
N LYS A 2 -60.70 41.42 -42.47
CA LYS A 2 -59.71 42.08 -41.60
C LYS A 2 -58.36 41.35 -41.55
N PHE A 3 -57.27 42.11 -41.65
CA PHE A 3 -56.05 41.79 -40.90
C PHE A 3 -56.32 41.98 -39.41
N GLN A 4 -55.84 41.05 -38.56
CA GLN A 4 -55.78 41.27 -37.12
C GLN A 4 -54.50 40.65 -36.56
N ALA A 5 -53.59 41.49 -36.08
CA ALA A 5 -52.31 41.06 -35.55
C ALA A 5 -52.47 40.47 -34.14
N ILE A 6 -52.06 39.21 -33.96
CA ILE A 6 -51.92 38.61 -32.63
C ILE A 6 -50.65 39.18 -32.00
N LYS A 7 -50.78 39.85 -30.85
CA LYS A 7 -49.64 40.40 -30.11
C LYS A 7 -48.73 39.25 -29.63
N PRO A 8 -47.39 39.40 -29.65
CA PRO A 8 -46.53 38.50 -28.91
C PRO A 8 -46.87 38.62 -27.43
N CYS A 9 -47.24 37.51 -26.78
CA CYS A 9 -47.40 37.48 -25.33
C CYS A 9 -46.07 37.87 -24.68
N SER A 10 -46.14 38.68 -23.62
CA SER A 10 -44.98 39.07 -22.82
C SER A 10 -44.49 37.89 -21.98
N GLY A 11 -43.89 36.89 -22.64
CA GLY A 11 -43.13 35.84 -21.98
C GLY A 11 -42.09 36.49 -21.08
N ARG A 12 -42.19 36.24 -19.77
CA ARG A 12 -41.15 36.63 -18.83
C ARG A 12 -39.82 36.12 -19.38
N LYS A 13 -38.82 36.99 -19.52
CA LYS A 13 -37.43 36.50 -19.65
C LYS A 13 -37.21 35.57 -18.46
N VAL A 14 -37.01 34.28 -18.72
CA VAL A 14 -36.45 33.38 -17.73
C VAL A 14 -35.02 33.86 -17.55
N VAL A 15 -34.82 34.72 -16.55
CA VAL A 15 -33.49 35.19 -16.17
C VAL A 15 -32.75 33.94 -15.74
N ALA A 16 -31.79 33.50 -16.55
CA ALA A 16 -30.89 32.42 -16.17
C ALA A 16 -30.31 32.80 -14.80
N PRO A 17 -30.47 31.96 -13.75
CA PRO A 17 -30.04 32.35 -12.41
C PRO A 17 -28.58 32.75 -12.42
N ASP A 18 -28.25 33.85 -11.73
CA ASP A 18 -26.87 34.33 -11.68
C ASP A 18 -25.94 33.19 -11.22
N ARG A 19 -24.83 33.02 -11.95
CA ARG A 19 -23.83 31.98 -11.66
C ARG A 19 -23.27 32.12 -10.25
N SER A 20 -23.29 33.32 -9.67
CA SER A 20 -22.94 33.55 -8.26
C SER A 20 -23.84 32.76 -7.29
N ASN A 21 -25.15 32.75 -7.54
CA ASN A 21 -26.16 32.18 -6.64
C ASN A 21 -26.38 30.67 -6.81
N MET A 22 -26.12 30.10 -8.00
CA MET A 22 -26.29 28.66 -8.23
C MET A 22 -25.39 27.78 -7.32
N LEU A 23 -24.24 28.31 -6.88
CA LEU A 23 -23.27 27.58 -6.06
C LEU A 23 -23.81 27.17 -4.68
N HIS A 24 -24.92 27.71 -4.21
CA HIS A 24 -25.56 27.33 -2.94
C HIS A 24 -26.59 26.20 -3.06
N TYR A 25 -27.03 25.84 -4.28
CA TYR A 25 -28.10 24.86 -4.48
C TYR A 25 -27.56 23.41 -4.53
N TYR A 26 -26.42 23.24 -5.18
CA TYR A 26 -25.73 21.95 -5.29
C TYR A 26 -24.98 21.60 -4.00
N LEU A 27 -24.93 20.31 -3.69
CA LEU A 27 -24.16 19.77 -2.58
C LEU A 27 -22.66 20.10 -2.76
N ARG A 28 -21.99 20.49 -1.69
CA ARG A 28 -20.53 20.72 -1.65
C ARG A 28 -19.95 20.03 -0.43
N VAL A 29 -18.81 19.36 -0.58
CA VAL A 29 -18.05 18.81 0.57
C VAL A 29 -17.43 19.95 1.37
N VAL A 30 -17.51 19.85 2.68
CA VAL A 30 -16.90 20.75 3.66
C VAL A 30 -15.65 20.12 4.27
N ASP A 31 -15.75 18.88 4.77
CA ASP A 31 -14.59 18.08 5.21
C ASP A 31 -14.83 16.56 4.99
N ILE A 32 -13.77 15.77 5.14
CA ILE A 32 -13.79 14.30 5.07
C ILE A 32 -13.00 13.72 6.25
N HIS A 33 -13.73 13.15 7.22
CA HIS A 33 -13.13 12.45 8.36
C HIS A 33 -12.82 11.00 7.99
N MET A 34 -11.58 10.57 8.20
CA MET A 34 -11.06 9.29 7.69
C MET A 34 -10.95 8.18 8.75
N PHE A 35 -11.35 8.46 10.01
CA PHE A 35 -11.20 7.58 11.19
C PHE A 35 -9.85 6.83 11.19
N LYS A 36 -8.75 7.59 11.27
CA LYS A 36 -7.39 7.19 10.87
C LYS A 36 -6.36 7.20 12.00
N GLU A 37 -6.72 7.63 13.21
CA GLU A 37 -5.80 7.61 14.35
C GLU A 37 -5.59 6.16 14.83
N PRO A 38 -4.46 5.83 15.51
CA PRO A 38 -4.11 4.44 15.81
C PRO A 38 -5.16 3.68 16.64
N ASN A 39 -5.88 4.39 17.51
CA ASN A 39 -6.95 3.88 18.36
C ASN A 39 -8.34 3.92 17.69
N GLU A 40 -8.47 4.41 16.45
CA GLU A 40 -9.74 4.44 15.73
C GLU A 40 -10.03 3.14 14.98
N ILE A 41 -11.32 2.91 14.71
CA ILE A 41 -11.87 1.65 14.22
C ILE A 41 -11.15 1.08 12.99
N ASN A 42 -10.77 1.92 12.01
CA ASN A 42 -10.15 1.42 10.79
C ASN A 42 -8.77 0.80 11.06
N LYS A 43 -7.87 1.51 11.77
CA LYS A 43 -6.50 1.02 11.99
C LYS A 43 -6.47 -0.22 12.88
N GLN A 44 -7.33 -0.24 13.90
CA GLN A 44 -7.54 -1.40 14.77
C GLN A 44 -8.06 -2.62 13.98
N GLN A 45 -9.17 -2.47 13.23
CA GLN A 45 -9.77 -3.60 12.50
C GLN A 45 -8.94 -4.07 11.30
N HIS A 46 -8.10 -3.23 10.71
CA HIS A 46 -7.21 -3.61 9.62
C HIS A 46 -5.81 -4.02 10.09
N HIS A 47 -5.54 -4.12 11.41
CA HIS A 47 -4.21 -4.50 11.95
C HIS A 47 -3.08 -3.63 11.37
N THR A 48 -3.27 -2.31 11.47
CA THR A 48 -2.42 -1.25 10.89
C THR A 48 -2.21 -0.06 11.83
N ASP A 49 -2.62 -0.20 13.08
CA ASP A 49 -2.39 0.71 14.21
C ASP A 49 -0.90 0.83 14.59
N LYS A 50 -0.15 -0.27 14.53
CA LYS A 50 1.31 -0.31 14.77
C LYS A 50 2.14 0.58 13.83
N TYR A 51 1.61 0.98 12.67
CA TYR A 51 2.33 1.85 11.74
C TYR A 51 2.36 3.31 12.24
N TYR A 52 3.56 3.81 12.55
CA TYR A 52 3.79 5.21 12.89
C TYR A 52 3.61 6.13 11.67
N ASN A 53 2.35 6.40 11.31
CA ASN A 53 1.97 7.24 10.16
C ASN A 53 0.64 7.98 10.41
N PRO A 54 0.56 9.31 10.24
CA PRO A 54 -0.67 10.11 10.48
C PRO A 54 -1.70 10.03 9.33
N LYS A 55 -1.58 9.03 8.46
CA LYS A 55 -2.50 8.79 7.33
C LYS A 55 -3.32 7.54 7.58
N LEU A 56 -4.44 7.42 6.86
CA LEU A 56 -5.20 6.17 6.86
C LEU A 56 -4.37 5.08 6.19
N ILE A 57 -4.25 3.94 6.85
CA ILE A 57 -3.68 2.71 6.32
C ILE A 57 -4.77 1.66 6.52
N VAL A 58 -5.09 0.92 5.46
CA VAL A 58 -6.07 -0.17 5.46
C VAL A 58 -5.52 -1.33 4.63
N ARG A 59 -6.15 -2.49 4.76
CA ARG A 59 -5.85 -3.68 3.97
C ARG A 59 -6.97 -3.96 2.96
N ARG A 60 -6.61 -4.46 1.78
CA ARG A 60 -7.55 -4.69 0.67
C ARG A 60 -8.58 -5.80 0.97
N GLY A 61 -9.70 -5.82 0.24
CA GLY A 61 -10.73 -6.88 0.40
C GLY A 61 -11.53 -6.82 1.70
N GLN A 62 -11.36 -5.76 2.50
CA GLN A 62 -12.00 -5.56 3.81
C GLN A 62 -12.59 -4.14 3.86
N PRO A 63 -13.75 -3.94 4.53
CA PRO A 63 -14.41 -2.65 4.58
C PRO A 63 -13.82 -1.72 5.64
N PHE A 64 -13.66 -0.44 5.28
CA PHE A 64 -13.28 0.65 6.20
C PHE A 64 -14.33 1.77 6.18
N GLN A 65 -14.28 2.69 7.15
CA GLN A 65 -15.24 3.79 7.28
C GLN A 65 -14.62 5.16 6.97
N ILE A 66 -15.39 6.03 6.32
CA ILE A 66 -15.15 7.49 6.28
C ILE A 66 -16.46 8.22 6.55
N GLN A 67 -16.38 9.48 6.97
CA GLN A 67 -17.51 10.40 7.02
C GLN A 67 -17.24 11.59 6.09
N ILE A 68 -18.26 12.02 5.35
CA ILE A 68 -18.22 13.19 4.49
C ILE A 68 -19.25 14.18 5.01
N ASP A 69 -18.78 15.38 5.31
CA ASP A 69 -19.60 16.49 5.79
C ASP A 69 -19.87 17.45 4.61
N PHE A 70 -21.12 17.89 4.46
CA PHE A 70 -21.56 18.71 3.33
C PHE A 70 -22.08 20.10 3.74
N SER A 71 -22.32 20.95 2.75
CA SER A 71 -22.92 22.29 2.94
C SER A 71 -24.42 22.28 3.26
N ARG A 72 -25.10 21.15 3.10
CA ARG A 72 -26.52 20.90 3.45
C ARG A 72 -26.75 19.38 3.60
N PRO A 73 -27.91 18.90 4.07
CA PRO A 73 -28.22 17.47 4.08
C PRO A 73 -28.15 16.83 2.68
N TYR A 74 -27.72 15.57 2.64
CA TYR A 74 -27.63 14.75 1.44
C TYR A 74 -28.99 14.13 1.08
N GLU A 75 -29.49 14.40 -0.12
CA GLU A 75 -30.79 13.95 -0.61
C GLU A 75 -30.62 12.95 -1.79
N PRO A 76 -30.73 11.62 -1.59
CA PRO A 76 -30.39 10.63 -2.62
C PRO A 76 -31.17 10.75 -3.95
N GLU A 77 -32.38 11.31 -3.90
CA GLU A 77 -33.23 11.53 -5.09
C GLU A 77 -32.73 12.68 -5.98
N LYS A 78 -31.83 13.53 -5.47
CA LYS A 78 -31.34 14.76 -6.11
C LYS A 78 -29.82 14.79 -6.26
N ASP A 79 -29.10 14.27 -5.27
CA ASP A 79 -27.65 14.35 -5.15
C ASP A 79 -26.99 13.03 -5.59
N GLN A 80 -26.39 13.03 -6.79
CA GLN A 80 -25.58 11.90 -7.25
C GLN A 80 -24.10 12.14 -6.94
N ILE A 81 -23.52 11.27 -6.11
CA ILE A 81 -22.12 11.37 -5.66
C ILE A 81 -21.39 10.03 -5.75
N TRP A 82 -20.07 10.07 -5.92
CA TRP A 82 -19.18 8.91 -5.86
C TRP A 82 -17.82 9.31 -5.29
N LEU A 83 -17.04 8.30 -4.88
CA LEU A 83 -15.65 8.48 -4.47
C LEU A 83 -14.73 8.14 -5.64
N GLU A 84 -13.55 8.74 -5.68
CA GLU A 84 -12.51 8.39 -6.63
C GLU A 84 -11.17 8.18 -5.92
N TYR A 85 -10.62 6.97 -6.02
CA TYR A 85 -9.27 6.66 -5.57
C TYR A 85 -8.29 6.61 -6.75
N LEU A 86 -7.25 7.44 -6.70
CA LEU A 86 -6.30 7.65 -7.81
C LEU A 86 -4.85 7.43 -7.37
N ILE A 87 -4.11 6.56 -8.05
CA ILE A 87 -2.67 6.29 -7.83
C ILE A 87 -1.83 6.56 -9.10
N GLY A 88 -0.55 6.90 -8.93
CA GLY A 88 0.38 7.18 -10.05
C GLY A 88 0.15 8.52 -10.77
N ARG A 89 1.02 8.83 -11.74
CA ARG A 89 0.99 10.11 -12.49
C ARG A 89 -0.10 10.15 -13.57
N TYR A 90 -0.43 9.01 -14.17
CA TYR A 90 -1.38 8.86 -15.28
C TYR A 90 -2.42 7.76 -14.98
N PRO A 91 -3.36 8.01 -14.05
CA PRO A 91 -4.32 7.01 -13.58
C PRO A 91 -5.35 6.66 -14.67
N GLN A 92 -5.68 5.37 -14.82
CA GLN A 92 -6.55 4.83 -15.86
C GLN A 92 -7.50 3.75 -15.29
N PRO A 93 -8.79 3.70 -15.69
CA PRO A 93 -9.75 2.72 -15.15
C PRO A 93 -9.38 1.28 -15.51
N ASN A 94 -9.06 1.03 -16.78
CA ASN A 94 -8.66 -0.28 -17.32
C ASN A 94 -7.30 -0.80 -16.81
N LYS A 95 -6.60 -0.04 -15.96
CA LYS A 95 -5.38 -0.43 -15.25
C LYS A 95 -5.57 -0.46 -13.73
N GLY A 96 -6.79 -0.25 -13.22
CA GLY A 96 -7.08 -0.19 -11.78
C GLY A 96 -6.45 1.00 -11.04
N THR A 97 -5.93 2.01 -11.76
CA THR A 97 -5.21 3.14 -11.16
C THR A 97 -6.05 4.43 -11.05
N TYR A 98 -7.19 4.48 -11.75
CA TYR A 98 -8.35 5.34 -11.43
C TYR A 98 -9.50 4.43 -11.01
N ILE A 99 -10.05 4.63 -9.81
CA ILE A 99 -11.07 3.76 -9.21
C ILE A 99 -12.30 4.61 -8.84
N PRO A 100 -13.35 4.63 -9.67
CA PRO A 100 -14.62 5.27 -9.32
C PRO A 100 -15.45 4.30 -8.46
N ILE A 101 -15.92 4.76 -7.31
CA ILE A 101 -16.65 3.96 -6.32
C ILE A 101 -18.04 4.55 -6.15
N LEU A 102 -19.01 3.92 -6.80
CA LEU A 102 -20.42 4.26 -6.68
C LEU A 102 -20.93 3.92 -5.27
N ILE A 103 -21.89 4.72 -4.79
CA ILE A 103 -22.63 4.42 -3.56
C ILE A 103 -23.85 3.56 -3.93
N GLY A 104 -24.08 2.48 -3.17
CA GLY A 104 -25.24 1.61 -3.30
C GLY A 104 -25.65 0.96 -1.97
N ASP A 105 -26.73 0.18 -2.00
CA ASP A 105 -27.36 -0.36 -0.79
C ASP A 105 -26.69 -1.62 -0.23
N VAL A 106 -25.81 -2.26 -1.00
CA VAL A 106 -25.14 -3.53 -0.66
C VAL A 106 -23.68 -3.46 -1.05
N LEU A 107 -22.78 -3.84 -0.13
CA LEU A 107 -21.38 -4.12 -0.44
C LEU A 107 -21.25 -5.60 -0.79
N LYS A 108 -20.63 -5.91 -1.93
CA LYS A 108 -20.23 -7.28 -2.27
C LYS A 108 -18.84 -7.57 -1.69
N PRO A 109 -18.56 -8.77 -1.17
CA PRO A 109 -17.20 -9.16 -0.77
C PRO A 109 -16.21 -9.06 -1.95
N GLY A 110 -15.04 -8.46 -1.74
CA GLY A 110 -13.94 -8.44 -2.72
C GLY A 110 -14.12 -7.57 -3.97
N GLU A 111 -15.26 -6.89 -4.15
CA GLU A 111 -15.46 -5.85 -5.18
C GLU A 111 -15.36 -4.44 -4.59
N TRP A 112 -15.03 -3.43 -5.41
CA TRP A 112 -15.08 -2.03 -4.98
C TRP A 112 -16.51 -1.52 -4.87
N GLY A 113 -16.86 -0.90 -3.74
CA GLY A 113 -18.18 -0.30 -3.54
C GLY A 113 -18.25 0.55 -2.26
N ALA A 114 -19.20 1.47 -2.19
CA ALA A 114 -19.50 2.23 -0.98
C ALA A 114 -20.97 2.07 -0.57
N LYS A 115 -21.24 2.01 0.73
CA LYS A 115 -22.59 1.96 1.31
C LYS A 115 -22.71 3.01 2.40
N ILE A 116 -23.80 3.77 2.39
CA ILE A 116 -24.12 4.68 3.50
C ILE A 116 -24.58 3.83 4.71
N THR A 117 -23.86 3.95 5.82
CA THR A 117 -24.18 3.27 7.09
C THR A 117 -24.92 4.18 8.07
N TYR A 118 -24.74 5.50 7.95
CA TYR A 118 -25.36 6.48 8.83
C TYR A 118 -25.54 7.82 8.10
N ARG A 119 -26.58 8.59 8.48
CA ARG A 119 -26.84 9.95 7.99
C ARG A 119 -27.34 10.79 9.15
N GLU A 120 -26.74 11.95 9.37
CA GLU A 120 -27.13 12.89 10.42
C GLU A 120 -26.80 14.31 9.98
N ASN A 121 -27.74 15.25 10.14
CA ASN A 121 -27.56 16.66 9.78
C ASN A 121 -27.04 16.81 8.33
N ASN A 122 -25.83 17.35 8.15
CA ASN A 122 -25.18 17.51 6.84
C ASN A 122 -24.17 16.39 6.51
N SER A 123 -24.09 15.34 7.32
CA SER A 123 -23.03 14.34 7.29
C SER A 123 -23.56 12.96 6.87
N ILE A 124 -22.79 12.25 6.06
CA ILE A 124 -23.00 10.83 5.78
C ILE A 124 -21.77 10.01 6.17
N ARG A 125 -21.97 8.86 6.81
CA ARG A 125 -20.92 7.88 7.04
C ARG A 125 -21.02 6.78 5.99
N LEU A 126 -19.89 6.48 5.36
CA LEU A 126 -19.75 5.46 4.34
C LEU A 126 -18.92 4.31 4.90
N SER A 127 -19.38 3.08 4.68
CA SER A 127 -18.52 1.90 4.66
C SER A 127 -18.08 1.66 3.21
N ILE A 128 -16.77 1.55 2.99
CA ILE A 128 -16.16 1.37 1.67
C ILE A 128 -15.52 -0.01 1.65
N MET A 129 -16.00 -0.90 0.77
CA MET A 129 -15.29 -2.12 0.42
C MET A 129 -14.24 -1.79 -0.64
N SER A 130 -13.01 -2.24 -0.41
CA SER A 130 -11.94 -2.26 -1.41
C SER A 130 -11.86 -3.62 -2.08
N SER A 131 -11.53 -3.68 -3.38
CA SER A 131 -11.41 -4.97 -4.05
C SER A 131 -10.27 -5.81 -3.46
N ALA A 132 -10.47 -7.11 -3.31
CA ALA A 132 -9.45 -8.03 -2.78
C ALA A 132 -8.24 -8.18 -3.71
N THR A 133 -8.37 -7.83 -5.00
CA THR A 133 -7.25 -7.77 -5.96
C THR A 133 -6.73 -6.33 -6.19
N CYS A 134 -7.03 -5.39 -5.30
CA CYS A 134 -6.60 -3.99 -5.43
C CYS A 134 -5.07 -3.85 -5.49
N ILE A 135 -4.59 -2.89 -6.28
CA ILE A 135 -3.19 -2.45 -6.31
C ILE A 135 -2.77 -1.96 -4.92
N ILE A 136 -1.56 -2.33 -4.51
CA ILE A 136 -0.97 -1.92 -3.23
C ILE A 136 -0.25 -0.58 -3.38
N GLY A 137 -0.38 0.26 -2.35
CA GLY A 137 0.32 1.54 -2.27
C GLY A 137 -0.56 2.70 -1.83
N LYS A 138 -0.12 3.92 -2.16
CA LYS A 138 -0.68 5.17 -1.65
C LYS A 138 -1.62 5.83 -2.68
N PHE A 139 -2.91 5.85 -2.38
CA PHE A 139 -3.94 6.45 -3.20
C PHE A 139 -4.33 7.86 -2.69
N ARG A 140 -4.76 8.71 -3.63
CA ARG A 140 -5.40 10.01 -3.35
C ARG A 140 -6.91 9.79 -3.38
N LEU A 141 -7.62 10.22 -2.34
CA LEU A 141 -9.09 10.25 -2.33
C LEU A 141 -9.61 11.59 -2.90
N TYR A 142 -10.64 11.51 -3.72
CA TYR A 142 -11.50 12.63 -4.08
C TYR A 142 -12.97 12.24 -3.89
N VAL A 143 -13.83 13.22 -3.63
CA VAL A 143 -15.29 13.07 -3.73
C VAL A 143 -15.75 13.85 -4.94
N ALA A 144 -16.61 13.23 -5.74
CA ALA A 144 -17.17 13.81 -6.95
C ALA A 144 -18.70 13.84 -6.88
N ILE A 145 -19.28 14.91 -7.40
CA ILE A 145 -20.70 15.26 -7.31
C ILE A 145 -21.15 15.61 -8.74
N TRP A 146 -22.16 14.91 -9.24
CA TRP A 146 -22.73 15.20 -10.56
C TRP A 146 -23.68 16.40 -10.48
N THR A 147 -23.62 17.25 -11.49
CA THR A 147 -24.58 18.34 -11.73
C THR A 147 -24.95 18.38 -13.22
N PRO A 148 -26.07 19.01 -13.59
CA PRO A 148 -26.43 19.24 -15.00
C PRO A 148 -25.37 20.03 -15.82
N TYR A 149 -24.41 20.68 -15.15
CA TYR A 149 -23.32 21.44 -15.78
C TYR A 149 -21.97 20.71 -15.78
N GLY A 150 -21.92 19.47 -15.30
CA GLY A 150 -20.70 18.67 -15.18
C GLY A 150 -20.39 18.25 -13.74
N ILE A 151 -19.15 17.79 -13.53
CA ILE A 151 -18.72 17.14 -12.28
C ILE A 151 -18.01 18.15 -11.38
N ILE A 152 -18.59 18.44 -10.21
CA ILE A 152 -17.90 19.15 -9.13
C ILE A 152 -17.07 18.11 -8.36
N ARG A 153 -15.80 18.40 -8.08
CA ARG A 153 -14.88 17.49 -7.40
C ARG A 153 -14.11 18.24 -6.31
N THR A 154 -13.85 17.58 -5.20
CA THR A 154 -13.00 18.13 -4.12
C THR A 154 -11.61 18.53 -4.64
N HIS A 155 -11.03 19.58 -4.07
CA HIS A 155 -9.62 19.92 -4.34
C HIS A 155 -8.68 18.82 -3.82
N ARG A 156 -7.44 18.85 -4.28
CA ARG A 156 -6.39 17.92 -3.86
C ARG A 156 -6.05 18.12 -2.37
N ASN A 157 -6.64 17.31 -1.50
CA ASN A 157 -6.29 17.23 -0.09
C ASN A 157 -5.32 16.06 0.16
N SER A 158 -4.20 16.28 0.87
CA SER A 158 -3.24 15.23 1.23
C SER A 158 -3.48 14.60 2.61
N SER A 159 -4.38 15.13 3.43
CA SER A 159 -4.74 14.56 4.74
C SER A 159 -5.68 13.34 4.64
N THR A 160 -6.31 13.16 3.47
CA THR A 160 -7.16 12.03 3.06
C THR A 160 -6.43 10.98 2.20
N ASP A 161 -5.12 11.17 1.97
CA ASP A 161 -4.25 10.13 1.38
C ASP A 161 -4.42 8.82 2.15
N THR A 162 -4.73 7.73 1.44
CA THR A 162 -4.97 6.40 2.02
C THR A 162 -3.94 5.41 1.48
N TYR A 163 -3.29 4.65 2.34
CA TYR A 163 -2.51 3.48 1.93
C TYR A 163 -3.42 2.24 1.94
N ILE A 164 -3.32 1.43 0.88
CA ILE A 164 -3.97 0.11 0.80
C ILE A 164 -2.85 -0.93 0.75
N LEU A 165 -2.86 -1.86 1.70
CA LEU A 165 -1.90 -2.95 1.88
C LEU A 165 -2.50 -4.32 1.55
N PHE A 166 -1.64 -5.34 1.41
CA PHE A 166 -2.07 -6.73 1.30
C PHE A 166 -2.80 -7.18 2.58
N ASN A 167 -3.73 -8.12 2.44
CA ASN A 167 -4.61 -8.57 3.52
C ASN A 167 -4.58 -10.08 3.81
N PRO A 168 -3.64 -10.55 4.65
CA PRO A 168 -3.62 -11.91 5.16
C PRO A 168 -4.89 -12.34 5.92
N TRP A 169 -5.70 -11.40 6.41
CA TRP A 169 -6.97 -11.68 7.09
C TRP A 169 -8.16 -11.86 6.13
N CYS A 170 -8.00 -11.57 4.82
CA CYS A 170 -9.08 -11.65 3.84
C CYS A 170 -8.99 -12.93 3.00
N GLN A 171 -9.98 -13.82 3.11
CA GLN A 171 -10.10 -15.08 2.35
C GLN A 171 -10.14 -14.92 0.81
N LEU A 172 -10.29 -13.70 0.30
CA LEU A 172 -10.28 -13.38 -1.13
C LEU A 172 -8.96 -12.74 -1.60
N ASP A 173 -8.00 -12.52 -0.70
CA ASP A 173 -6.66 -12.05 -1.03
C ASP A 173 -5.74 -13.24 -1.36
N ALA A 174 -4.89 -13.08 -2.37
CA ALA A 174 -3.88 -14.06 -2.76
C ALA A 174 -2.80 -14.32 -1.69
N VAL A 175 -2.74 -13.52 -0.62
CA VAL A 175 -1.86 -13.75 0.55
C VAL A 175 -2.61 -14.17 1.82
N TYR A 176 -3.85 -14.65 1.69
CA TYR A 176 -4.63 -15.17 2.82
C TYR A 176 -3.87 -16.24 3.61
N LEU A 177 -4.01 -16.20 4.93
CA LEU A 177 -3.46 -17.17 5.85
C LEU A 177 -4.52 -17.42 6.94
N ASP A 178 -4.85 -18.67 7.24
CA ASP A 178 -6.00 -19.02 8.07
C ASP A 178 -5.69 -19.01 9.58
N ASP A 179 -4.53 -19.52 10.00
CA ASP A 179 -4.08 -19.43 11.39
C ASP A 179 -3.73 -17.99 11.82
N GLU A 180 -4.13 -17.60 13.04
CA GLU A 180 -3.90 -16.24 13.57
C GLU A 180 -2.46 -16.05 14.07
N LYS A 181 -1.82 -17.07 14.64
CA LYS A 181 -0.46 -17.00 15.16
C LYS A 181 0.55 -16.93 14.01
N GLU A 182 0.29 -17.61 12.91
CA GLU A 182 1.08 -17.44 11.69
C GLU A 182 0.93 -16.02 11.09
N ARG A 183 -0.24 -15.38 11.23
CA ARG A 183 -0.42 -13.96 10.86
C ARG A 183 0.27 -13.01 11.83
N GLU A 184 0.24 -13.29 13.14
CA GLU A 184 1.01 -12.55 14.15
C GLU A 184 2.51 -12.65 13.86
N GLU A 185 3.07 -13.86 13.70
CA GLU A 185 4.49 -14.07 13.43
C GLU A 185 4.89 -13.56 12.04
N TYR A 186 4.31 -14.07 10.96
CA TYR A 186 4.81 -13.79 9.60
C TYR A 186 4.43 -12.40 9.07
N VAL A 187 3.63 -11.60 9.78
CA VAL A 187 3.20 -10.26 9.33
C VAL A 187 3.37 -9.18 10.41
N LEU A 188 2.91 -9.42 11.65
CA LEU A 188 2.84 -8.40 12.70
C LEU A 188 4.03 -8.36 13.65
N ASN A 189 4.89 -9.39 13.63
CA ASN A 189 6.13 -9.43 14.40
C ASN A 189 7.22 -8.66 13.65
N ASP A 190 7.79 -7.67 14.32
CA ASP A 190 8.83 -6.77 13.83
C ASP A 190 10.22 -7.09 14.37
N ILE A 191 10.37 -8.20 15.12
CA ILE A 191 11.64 -8.80 15.53
C ILE A 191 11.66 -10.28 15.08
N GLY A 192 12.82 -10.81 14.75
CA GLY A 192 12.97 -12.25 14.49
C GLY A 192 14.39 -12.76 14.73
N VAL A 193 14.65 -13.98 14.29
CA VAL A 193 15.94 -14.67 14.48
C VAL A 193 16.49 -15.12 13.14
N VAL A 194 17.77 -14.80 12.91
CA VAL A 194 18.63 -15.35 11.86
C VAL A 194 19.41 -16.53 12.46
N PHE A 195 19.30 -17.70 11.83
CA PHE A 195 20.18 -18.83 12.11
C PHE A 195 21.42 -18.76 11.23
N HIS A 196 22.58 -19.08 11.79
CA HIS A 196 23.89 -19.11 11.12
C HIS A 196 24.83 -20.09 11.85
N GLY A 197 26.13 -20.03 11.60
CA GLY A 197 27.11 -20.99 12.13
C GLY A 197 27.22 -22.23 11.25
N ASP A 198 27.56 -23.36 11.84
CA ASP A 198 27.61 -24.67 11.18
C ASP A 198 26.37 -25.51 11.54
N VAL A 199 26.07 -26.57 10.79
CA VAL A 199 24.99 -27.52 11.10
C VAL A 199 25.19 -28.22 12.44
N ASN A 200 26.45 -28.40 12.90
CA ASN A 200 26.78 -28.98 14.20
C ASN A 200 26.87 -27.92 15.32
N GLU A 201 26.94 -26.62 14.98
CA GLU A 201 27.08 -25.51 15.93
C GLU A 201 26.20 -24.31 15.52
N VAL A 202 24.89 -24.56 15.51
CA VAL A 202 23.85 -23.59 15.12
C VAL A 202 23.87 -22.37 16.06
N LYS A 203 24.10 -21.19 15.47
CA LYS A 203 24.18 -19.90 16.17
C LYS A 203 22.99 -19.00 15.80
N LEU A 204 22.49 -18.27 16.78
CA LEU A 204 21.31 -17.42 16.66
C LEU A 204 21.72 -15.94 16.69
N ARG A 205 21.12 -15.12 15.83
CA ARG A 205 21.26 -13.65 15.81
C ARG A 205 19.87 -13.02 15.77
N SER A 206 19.52 -12.20 16.76
CA SER A 206 18.30 -11.39 16.70
C SER A 206 18.37 -10.35 15.58
N TRP A 207 17.26 -10.12 14.88
CA TRP A 207 17.14 -9.15 13.81
C TRP A 207 15.88 -8.30 13.97
N SER A 208 16.02 -6.97 13.97
CA SER A 208 14.88 -6.05 13.95
C SER A 208 14.43 -5.79 12.51
N TYR A 209 13.18 -6.13 12.18
CA TYR A 209 12.61 -5.88 10.86
C TYR A 209 12.17 -4.41 10.70
N GLY A 210 11.42 -3.84 11.64
CA GLY A 210 11.02 -2.42 11.67
C GLY A 210 10.40 -1.87 10.37
N GLN A 211 9.07 -1.94 10.26
CA GLN A 211 8.34 -2.00 8.99
C GLN A 211 8.19 -0.66 8.20
N ILE A 212 9.25 -0.14 7.56
CA ILE A 212 9.26 0.96 6.52
C ILE A 212 10.65 1.11 5.86
N ASN A 213 10.88 1.58 4.60
CA ASN A 213 10.07 1.73 3.37
C ASN A 213 10.99 1.85 2.11
N SER A 214 10.61 2.54 1.01
CA SER A 214 11.45 2.68 -0.24
C SER A 214 11.09 3.93 -1.10
N LYS A 215 11.75 4.27 -2.23
CA LYS A 215 12.84 3.64 -3.00
C LYS A 215 14.09 4.60 -3.13
N ASP A 216 14.94 4.70 -4.17
CA ASP A 216 14.74 4.80 -5.64
C ASP A 216 15.99 4.36 -6.49
N ASP A 217 15.76 3.71 -7.65
CA ASP A 217 16.64 3.29 -8.80
C ASP A 217 18.15 2.94 -8.72
N ASN A 218 18.81 3.00 -7.57
CA ASN A 218 19.96 2.13 -7.27
C ASN A 218 19.51 1.02 -6.29
N GLY A 219 20.21 -0.11 -6.22
CA GLY A 219 19.88 -1.18 -5.28
C GLY A 219 19.97 -0.72 -3.81
N VAL A 220 19.14 -1.27 -2.91
CA VAL A 220 19.08 -0.82 -1.50
C VAL A 220 20.42 -0.97 -0.77
N LEU A 221 21.14 -2.06 -1.05
CA LEU A 221 22.30 -2.50 -0.30
C LEU A 221 23.35 -3.08 -1.28
N ALA A 222 24.62 -2.75 -1.09
CA ALA A 222 25.74 -3.27 -1.87
C ALA A 222 26.40 -4.46 -1.17
N GLY A 223 26.67 -5.55 -1.90
CA GLY A 223 27.35 -6.72 -1.34
C GLY A 223 28.86 -6.51 -1.16
N SER A 224 29.45 -7.09 -0.10
CA SER A 224 30.90 -7.29 -0.02
C SER A 224 31.26 -8.50 0.85
N TRP A 225 32.34 -9.17 0.47
CA TRP A 225 32.97 -10.30 1.16
C TRP A 225 34.49 -10.09 1.31
N ASP A 226 34.99 -8.87 1.10
CA ASP A 226 36.42 -8.53 1.06
C ASP A 226 37.13 -8.53 2.42
N ASN A 227 36.38 -8.58 3.52
CA ASN A 227 36.86 -8.39 4.90
C ASN A 227 37.58 -7.05 5.19
N LEU A 228 37.45 -6.08 4.28
CA LEU A 228 37.98 -4.72 4.43
C LEU A 228 36.85 -3.69 4.61
N TYR A 229 35.71 -3.89 3.95
CA TYR A 229 34.49 -3.10 4.07
C TYR A 229 34.71 -1.57 3.98
N ALA A 230 35.67 -1.15 3.14
CA ALA A 230 36.11 0.23 3.07
C ALA A 230 34.98 1.18 2.65
N TYR A 231 34.85 2.31 3.34
CA TYR A 231 33.79 3.31 3.14
C TYR A 231 32.36 2.75 3.32
N GLY A 232 32.18 1.84 4.28
CA GLY A 232 30.87 1.31 4.67
C GLY A 232 30.88 0.65 6.05
N VAL A 233 29.72 0.12 6.44
CA VAL A 233 29.50 -0.67 7.64
C VAL A 233 29.74 -2.15 7.34
N PRO A 234 30.53 -2.88 8.16
CA PRO A 234 30.70 -4.33 8.00
C PRO A 234 29.35 -5.09 8.09
N PRO A 235 29.06 -6.06 7.22
CA PRO A 235 27.79 -6.81 7.20
C PRO A 235 27.41 -7.47 8.54
N SER A 236 28.41 -7.81 9.36
CA SER A 236 28.27 -8.41 10.68
C SER A 236 27.85 -7.43 11.80
N ALA A 237 27.95 -6.11 11.57
CA ALA A 237 27.59 -5.07 12.53
C ALA A 237 26.09 -4.72 12.52
N TRP A 238 25.37 -5.01 11.43
CA TRP A 238 23.93 -4.76 11.35
C TRP A 238 23.12 -5.65 12.32
N THR A 239 22.16 -5.02 12.97
CA THR A 239 21.22 -5.62 13.93
C THR A 239 19.76 -5.58 13.46
N GLY A 240 19.49 -4.93 12.34
CA GLY A 240 18.15 -4.76 11.79
C GLY A 240 18.12 -4.03 10.45
N SER A 241 16.94 -3.94 9.85
CA SER A 241 16.73 -3.36 8.52
C SER A 241 16.46 -1.85 8.52
N VAL A 242 16.13 -1.26 9.68
CA VAL A 242 15.65 0.13 9.80
C VAL A 242 16.68 1.14 9.32
N ASP A 243 17.89 1.10 9.88
CA ASP A 243 18.93 2.08 9.57
C ASP A 243 19.33 2.02 8.08
N ILE A 244 19.42 0.80 7.53
CA ILE A 244 19.67 0.55 6.11
C ILE A 244 18.58 1.20 5.23
N LEU A 245 17.31 0.99 5.55
CA LEU A 245 16.20 1.52 4.74
C LEU A 245 16.07 3.05 4.88
N LEU A 246 16.38 3.63 6.03
CA LEU A 246 16.40 5.08 6.26
C LEU A 246 17.60 5.76 5.60
N GLU A 247 18.81 5.18 5.69
CA GLU A 247 20.01 5.67 5.01
C GLU A 247 19.83 5.62 3.48
N TYR A 248 19.30 4.51 2.94
CA TYR A 248 18.96 4.39 1.53
C TYR A 248 17.91 5.42 1.09
N TYR A 249 16.83 5.58 1.86
CA TYR A 249 15.77 6.54 1.55
C TYR A 249 16.27 7.99 1.57
N SER A 250 17.21 8.32 2.46
CA SER A 250 17.82 9.65 2.61
C SER A 250 18.86 9.94 1.52
N SER A 251 19.77 9.01 1.26
CA SER A 251 20.91 9.19 0.35
C SER A 251 20.58 8.97 -1.13
N LYS A 252 19.58 8.12 -1.42
CA LYS A 252 19.29 7.56 -2.76
C LYS A 252 20.46 6.78 -3.38
N GLN A 253 21.36 6.26 -2.54
CA GLN A 253 22.52 5.45 -2.94
C GLN A 253 22.51 4.10 -2.22
N PRO A 254 23.10 3.03 -2.79
CA PRO A 254 23.21 1.73 -2.11
C PRO A 254 23.97 1.85 -0.80
N VAL A 255 23.33 1.42 0.30
CA VAL A 255 23.97 1.33 1.61
C VAL A 255 25.07 0.27 1.57
N ARG A 256 26.13 0.48 2.33
CA ARG A 256 27.34 -0.37 2.31
C ARG A 256 27.59 -0.94 3.70
N TYR A 257 27.75 -2.25 3.92
CA TYR A 257 27.66 -3.39 2.99
C TYR A 257 26.73 -4.49 3.53
N GLY A 258 26.30 -5.38 2.64
CA GLY A 258 25.45 -6.53 2.93
C GLY A 258 26.09 -7.88 2.60
N GLN A 259 25.58 -8.92 3.26
CA GLN A 259 25.74 -10.35 2.92
C GLN A 259 24.37 -11.03 3.03
N CYS A 260 24.28 -12.34 2.72
CA CYS A 260 23.02 -13.07 2.52
C CYS A 260 21.94 -12.81 3.59
N TRP A 261 22.28 -12.86 4.89
CA TRP A 261 21.32 -12.60 5.97
C TRP A 261 20.84 -11.15 6.03
N VAL A 262 21.67 -10.17 5.65
CA VAL A 262 21.29 -8.75 5.62
C VAL A 262 20.31 -8.50 4.48
N PHE A 263 20.57 -9.06 3.30
CA PHE A 263 19.63 -9.01 2.17
C PHE A 263 18.29 -9.67 2.53
N ALA A 264 18.32 -10.86 3.15
CA ALA A 264 17.12 -11.57 3.60
C ALA A 264 16.34 -10.80 4.67
N GLY A 265 17.02 -10.20 5.65
CA GLY A 265 16.41 -9.36 6.70
C GLY A 265 15.71 -8.12 6.13
N VAL A 266 16.39 -7.39 5.24
CA VAL A 266 15.85 -6.19 4.56
C VAL A 266 14.68 -6.55 3.65
N PHE A 267 14.75 -7.67 2.92
CA PHE A 267 13.65 -8.13 2.06
C PHE A 267 12.44 -8.62 2.86
N ASN A 268 12.65 -9.30 3.99
CA ASN A 268 11.57 -9.70 4.90
C ASN A 268 10.83 -8.49 5.49
N THR A 269 11.55 -7.43 5.88
CA THR A 269 10.96 -6.13 6.22
C THR A 269 10.09 -5.60 5.09
N PHE A 270 10.61 -5.58 3.86
CA PHE A 270 9.84 -5.07 2.71
C PHE A 270 8.53 -5.85 2.48
N LEU A 271 8.57 -7.18 2.58
CA LEU A 271 7.38 -8.04 2.43
C LEU A 271 6.37 -7.83 3.58
N ARG A 272 6.80 -7.94 4.84
CA ARG A 272 5.93 -7.76 6.02
C ARG A 272 5.31 -6.36 6.06
N CYS A 273 6.08 -5.32 5.75
CA CYS A 273 5.62 -3.91 5.65
C CYS A 273 4.54 -3.68 4.57
N LEU A 274 4.52 -4.46 3.50
CA LEU A 274 3.44 -4.39 2.50
C LEU A 274 2.23 -5.27 2.88
N GLY A 275 2.38 -6.12 3.90
CA GLY A 275 1.37 -7.07 4.35
C GLY A 275 1.46 -8.46 3.72
N ILE A 276 2.59 -8.81 3.10
CA ILE A 276 2.84 -10.18 2.61
C ILE A 276 3.41 -11.01 3.76
N PRO A 277 2.84 -12.17 4.12
CA PRO A 277 3.44 -13.08 5.10
C PRO A 277 4.82 -13.55 4.65
N ALA A 278 5.83 -13.37 5.48
CA ALA A 278 7.22 -13.72 5.16
C ALA A 278 8.00 -14.20 6.38
N ARG A 279 9.01 -15.04 6.15
CA ARG A 279 9.98 -15.52 7.14
C ARG A 279 11.34 -15.73 6.49
N LEU A 280 12.40 -15.65 7.29
CA LEU A 280 13.74 -16.04 6.86
C LEU A 280 13.88 -17.57 6.92
N VAL A 281 14.73 -18.11 6.05
CA VAL A 281 15.12 -19.52 6.04
C VAL A 281 16.64 -19.55 5.90
N THR A 282 17.30 -20.37 6.72
CA THR A 282 18.74 -20.64 6.63
C THR A 282 18.91 -22.05 6.08
N ASN A 283 19.74 -22.20 5.05
CA ASN A 283 20.21 -23.49 4.55
C ASN A 283 21.67 -23.66 4.95
N TYR A 284 22.05 -24.83 5.47
CA TYR A 284 23.43 -25.16 5.86
C TYR A 284 24.05 -26.06 4.79
N SER A 285 25.35 -25.90 4.51
CA SER A 285 26.00 -26.55 3.36
C SER A 285 25.28 -26.23 2.04
N SER A 286 25.01 -24.94 1.83
CA SER A 286 24.22 -24.47 0.70
C SER A 286 25.06 -24.44 -0.58
N ALA A 287 24.71 -25.32 -1.51
CA ALA A 287 25.24 -25.33 -2.87
C ALA A 287 25.08 -23.96 -3.55
N HIS A 288 26.17 -23.48 -4.16
CA HIS A 288 26.22 -22.29 -5.00
C HIS A 288 26.83 -22.67 -6.35
N ASP A 289 25.98 -23.32 -7.14
CA ASP A 289 26.15 -23.64 -8.56
C ASP A 289 26.17 -22.34 -9.40
N ASN A 290 27.24 -22.14 -10.19
CA ASN A 290 27.42 -20.97 -11.05
C ASN A 290 26.97 -21.21 -12.50
N ASN A 291 26.59 -22.43 -12.86
CA ASN A 291 26.33 -22.86 -14.23
C ASN A 291 24.89 -23.40 -14.47
N ALA A 292 24.15 -23.64 -13.38
CA ALA A 292 22.77 -24.13 -13.32
C ALA A 292 22.56 -25.58 -13.78
N ASN A 293 23.57 -26.45 -13.69
CA ASN A 293 23.46 -27.88 -14.02
C ASN A 293 22.84 -28.75 -12.89
N LEU A 294 22.57 -28.18 -11.71
CA LEU A 294 22.06 -28.89 -10.52
C LEU A 294 23.04 -29.92 -9.92
N GLN A 295 24.34 -29.75 -10.19
CA GLN A 295 25.45 -30.52 -9.65
C GLN A 295 26.50 -29.54 -9.09
N LEU A 296 27.66 -30.04 -8.64
CA LEU A 296 28.76 -29.21 -8.15
C LEU A 296 30.08 -29.77 -8.65
N ASP A 297 30.74 -29.05 -9.56
CA ASP A 297 31.91 -29.54 -10.28
C ASP A 297 33.21 -29.17 -9.55
N PHE A 298 33.63 -30.05 -8.62
CA PHE A 298 34.91 -29.97 -7.90
C PHE A 298 36.03 -30.68 -8.67
N PHE A 299 37.03 -29.91 -9.10
CA PHE A 299 38.23 -30.42 -9.76
C PHE A 299 39.35 -30.58 -8.73
N LEU A 300 39.98 -31.75 -8.72
CA LEU A 300 41.09 -32.07 -7.81
C LEU A 300 42.42 -32.16 -8.59
N ASP A 301 43.53 -31.84 -7.92
CA ASP A 301 44.89 -32.16 -8.37
C ASP A 301 45.30 -33.62 -8.02
N ASP A 302 46.50 -34.02 -8.45
CA ASP A 302 47.02 -35.39 -8.23
C ASP A 302 47.26 -35.69 -6.73
N GLU A 303 47.42 -34.64 -5.90
CA GLU A 303 47.47 -34.70 -4.44
C GLU A 303 46.09 -34.66 -3.75
N GLY A 304 44.99 -34.61 -4.52
CA GLY A 304 43.62 -34.62 -4.03
C GLY A 304 43.15 -33.32 -3.39
N GLN A 305 43.85 -32.20 -3.60
CA GLN A 305 43.42 -30.87 -3.20
C GLN A 305 42.55 -30.23 -4.28
N VAL A 306 41.70 -29.27 -3.91
CA VAL A 306 40.79 -28.59 -4.86
C VAL A 306 41.57 -27.59 -5.71
N ASP A 307 41.58 -27.77 -7.03
CA ASP A 307 42.10 -26.74 -7.94
C ASP A 307 41.10 -25.59 -8.04
N ASN A 308 41.41 -24.52 -7.31
CA ASN A 308 40.65 -23.26 -7.27
C ASN A 308 40.65 -22.50 -8.62
N LYS A 309 41.50 -22.87 -9.59
CA LYS A 309 41.47 -22.31 -10.95
C LYS A 309 40.36 -22.94 -11.79
N LEU A 310 40.20 -24.25 -11.73
CA LEU A 310 39.16 -24.98 -12.46
C LEU A 310 37.82 -24.97 -11.71
N THR A 311 37.82 -25.33 -10.43
CA THR A 311 36.63 -25.31 -9.56
C THR A 311 36.07 -23.90 -9.47
N LYS A 312 34.77 -23.73 -9.74
CA LYS A 312 34.05 -22.45 -9.62
C LYS A 312 32.91 -22.52 -8.63
N ASP A 313 32.27 -23.68 -8.55
CA ASP A 313 31.16 -23.93 -7.63
C ASP A 313 31.65 -24.06 -6.19
N SER A 314 30.78 -23.66 -5.26
CA SER A 314 31.10 -23.63 -3.84
C SER A 314 29.94 -24.11 -2.98
N ILE A 315 30.25 -24.40 -1.73
CA ILE A 315 29.28 -24.71 -0.67
C ILE A 315 29.46 -23.65 0.42
N TRP A 316 28.35 -23.07 0.89
CA TRP A 316 28.31 -22.03 1.93
C TRP A 316 27.72 -22.53 3.25
#